data_AF-A0A3D5G5D6-F1
#
_entry.id   AF-A0A3D5G5D6-F1
#
_cell.length_a   1.000
_cell.length_b   1.000
_cell.length_c   1.000
_cell.angle_alpha   90.00
_cell.angle_beta   90.00
_cell.angle_gamma   90.00
#
_symmetry.space_group_name_H-M   'P 1'
#
loop_
_entity.id
_entity.type
_entity.pdbx_description
1 polymer ?
#
loop_
_entity_poly.entity_id
_entity_poly.type
_entity_poly.pdbx_seq_one_letter_code
_entity_poly.pdbx_strand_id
1 'polypeptide(L)' 'MKEQTFELDESQIKFLQSCQKYGFKDANEVVRIAIKRLELALETERLEESAALYAEIYKEDTDLQELTELGLEEWPKL' A
#
# COMPACT_ATOMS: atom_id res chain seq x y z
N MET A 1 -14.58 -6.17 -18.96
CA MET A 1 -13.90 -6.98 -17.93
C MET A 1 -13.27 -8.18 -18.61
N LYS A 2 -12.12 -8.66 -18.12
CA LYS A 2 -11.48 -9.90 -18.58
C LYS A 2 -11.63 -10.95 -17.48
N GLU A 3 -11.78 -12.20 -17.87
CA GLU A 3 -11.88 -13.33 -16.95
C GLU A 3 -10.51 -13.99 -16.82
N GLN A 4 -10.20 -14.45 -15.61
CA GLN A 4 -9.00 -15.23 -15.33
C GLN A 4 -9.31 -16.27 -14.27
N THR A 5 -8.81 -17.49 -14.49
CA THR A 5 -8.97 -18.63 -13.59
C THR A 5 -7.71 -18.80 -12.77
N PHE A 6 -7.87 -19.08 -11.48
CA PHE A 6 -6.77 -19.34 -10.54
C PHE A 6 -7.03 -20.65 -9.82
N GLU A 7 -5.94 -21.35 -9.50
CA GLU A 7 -6.00 -22.50 -8.61
C GLU A 7 -5.98 -21.99 -7.17
N LEU A 8 -6.91 -22.48 -6.37
CA LEU A 8 -7.06 -22.13 -4.97
C LEU A 8 -7.09 -23.42 -4.16
N ASP A 9 -6.56 -23.37 -2.94
CA ASP A 9 -6.67 -24.51 -2.05
C ASP A 9 -8.11 -24.67 -1.53
N GLU A 10 -8.41 -25.85 -1.00
CA GLU A 10 -9.77 -26.20 -0.56
C GLU A 10 -10.28 -25.26 0.56
N SER A 11 -9.40 -24.72 1.40
CA SER A 11 -9.77 -23.80 2.47
C SER A 11 -10.16 -22.43 1.91
N GLN A 12 -9.42 -21.93 0.90
CA GLN A 12 -9.74 -20.71 0.18
C GLN A 12 -11.07 -20.83 -0.57
N ILE A 13 -11.33 -21.98 -1.19
CA ILE A 13 -12.62 -22.25 -1.86
C ILE A 13 -13.77 -22.23 -0.84
N LYS A 14 -13.62 -22.89 0.31
CA LYS A 14 -14.63 -22.88 1.39
C LYS A 14 -14.89 -21.49 1.93
N PHE A 15 -13.86 -20.66 2.04
CA PHE A 15 -13.99 -19.26 2.42
C PHE A 15 -14.82 -18.48 1.39
N LEU A 16 -14.49 -18.59 0.10
CA LEU A 16 -15.23 -17.94 -0.98
C LEU A 16 -16.68 -18.41 -1.07
N GLN A 17 -16.95 -19.69 -0.84
CA GLN A 17 -18.32 -20.22 -0.77
C GLN A 17 -19.12 -19.65 0.42
N SER A 18 -18.43 -19.28 1.49
CA SER A 18 -19.03 -18.66 2.68
C SER A 18 -19.11 -17.14 2.60
N CYS A 19 -18.77 -16.52 1.46
CA CYS A 19 -18.67 -15.06 1.31
C CYS A 19 -19.94 -14.29 1.71
N GLN A 20 -21.12 -14.85 1.44
CA GLN A 20 -22.40 -14.22 1.80
C GLN A 20 -22.57 -14.02 3.31
N LYS A 21 -21.94 -14.86 4.14
CA LYS A 21 -21.96 -14.70 5.61
C LYS A 21 -21.27 -13.41 6.08
N TYR A 22 -20.40 -12.85 5.24
CA TYR A 22 -19.66 -11.62 5.51
C TYR A 22 -20.24 -10.40 4.77
N GLY A 23 -21.41 -10.55 4.13
CA GLY A 23 -22.09 -9.46 3.43
C GLY A 23 -21.64 -9.23 1.99
N PHE A 24 -20.81 -10.11 1.42
CA PHE A 24 -20.44 -10.04 0.00
C PHE A 24 -21.51 -10.67 -0.88
N LYS A 25 -21.73 -10.08 -2.05
CA LYS A 25 -22.68 -10.54 -3.07
C LYS A 25 -22.25 -11.86 -3.70
N ASP A 26 -20.97 -11.97 -4.05
CA ASP A 26 -20.41 -13.13 -4.74
C ASP A 26 -18.91 -13.30 -4.47
N ALA A 27 -18.36 -14.47 -4.80
CA ALA A 27 -16.95 -14.76 -4.64
C ALA A 27 -16.04 -13.81 -5.44
N ASN A 28 -16.50 -13.34 -6.60
CA ASN A 28 -15.72 -12.41 -7.43
C ASN A 28 -15.60 -11.04 -6.75
N GLU A 29 -16.62 -10.60 -6.01
CA GLU A 29 -16.56 -9.37 -5.21
C GLU A 29 -15.50 -9.48 -4.11
N VAL A 30 -15.44 -10.61 -3.41
CA VAL A 30 -14.40 -10.88 -2.41
C VAL A 30 -13.01 -10.79 -3.04
N VAL A 31 -12.80 -11.47 -4.17
CA VAL A 31 -11.49 -11.49 -4.85
C VAL A 31 -11.11 -10.09 -5.33
N ARG A 32 -12.04 -9.32 -5.92
CA ARG A 32 -11.78 -7.92 -6.32
C ARG A 32 -11.35 -7.04 -5.15
N ILE A 33 -12.02 -7.18 -4.01
CA ILE A 33 -11.70 -6.39 -2.80
C ILE A 33 -10.36 -6.84 -2.21
N ALA A 34 -10.08 -8.15 -2.19
CA ALA A 34 -8.81 -8.68 -1.71
C ALA A 34 -7.63 -8.17 -2.55
N ILE A 35 -7.74 -8.22 -3.89
CA ILE A 35 -6.72 -7.69 -4.81
C ILE A 35 -6.51 -6.20 -4.56
N LYS A 36 -7.58 -5.40 -4.49
CA LYS A 36 -7.45 -3.96 -4.26
C LYS A 36 -6.80 -3.63 -2.90
N ARG A 37 -7.09 -4.40 -1.87
CA ARG A 37 -6.44 -4.25 -0.55
C ARG A 37 -4.95 -4.58 -0.62
N LEU A 38 -4.59 -5.64 -1.35
CA LEU A 38 -3.19 -6.03 -1.55
C LEU A 38 -2.43 -4.98 -2.36
N GLU A 39 -3.02 -4.46 -3.44
CA GLU A 39 -2.43 -3.37 -4.23
C GLU A 39 -2.11 -2.15 -3.36
N LEU A 40 -3.04 -1.74 -2.51
CA LEU A 40 -2.85 -0.59 -1.62
C LEU A 40 -1.75 -0.84 -0.58
N ALA A 41 -1.71 -2.05 -0.02
CA ALA A 41 -0.68 -2.43 0.95
C ALA A 41 0.72 -2.39 0.31
N LEU A 42 0.88 -3.01 -0.86
CA LEU A 42 2.15 -3.01 -1.60
C LEU A 42 2.59 -1.61 -2.03
N GLU A 43 1.66 -0.75 -2.44
CA GLU A 43 1.98 0.65 -2.76
C GLU A 43 2.45 1.41 -1.52
N THR A 44 1.82 1.18 -0.37
CA THR A 44 2.22 1.81 0.90
C THR A 44 3.60 1.34 1.34
N GLU A 45 3.86 0.03 1.31
CA GLU A 45 5.18 -0.54 1.62
C GLU A 45 6.26 0.05 0.71
N ARG A 46 5.99 0.17 -0.60
CA ARG A 46 6.93 0.79 -1.54
C ARG A 46 7.20 2.26 -1.24
N LEU A 47 6.17 3.02 -0.84
CA LEU A 47 6.32 4.43 -0.46
C LEU A 47 7.18 4.55 0.80
N GLU A 48 6.95 3.71 1.81
CA GLU A 48 7.75 3.66 3.03
C GLU A 48 9.21 3.29 2.74
N GLU A 49 9.45 2.28 1.92
CA GLU A 49 10.80 1.90 1.46
C GLU A 49 11.50 3.06 0.75
N SER A 50 10.79 3.76 -0.14
CA SER A 50 11.34 4.92 -0.85
C SER A 50 11.67 6.07 0.11
N ALA A 51 10.79 6.35 1.08
CA ALA A 51 10.99 7.40 2.06
C ALA A 51 12.18 7.09 2.99
N ALA A 52 12.34 5.82 3.38
CA ALA A 52 13.48 5.35 4.15
C ALA A 52 14.79 5.53 3.37
N LEU A 53 14.81 5.20 2.07
CA LEU A 53 15.98 5.41 1.21
C LEU A 53 16.32 6.90 1.06
N TYR A 54 15.32 7.77 0.88
CA TYR A 54 15.54 9.22 0.86
C TYR A 54 16.08 9.74 2.19
N ALA A 55 15.59 9.23 3.32
CA ALA A 55 16.08 9.61 4.64
C ALA A 55 17.55 9.18 4.86
N GLU A 56 17.94 8.03 4.32
CA GLU A 56 19.33 7.57 4.35
C GLU A 56 20.24 8.49 3.53
N ILE A 57 19.85 8.83 2.30
CA ILE A 57 20.59 9.78 1.44
C ILE A 57 20.67 11.16 2.09
N TYR A 58 19.55 11.68 2.59
CA TYR A 58 19.48 12.98 3.24
C TYR A 58 20.39 13.06 4.47
N LYS A 59 20.48 11.97 5.25
CA LYS A 59 21.34 11.90 6.44
C LYS A 59 22.82 12.05 6.12
N GLU A 60 23.26 11.62 4.94
CA GLU A 60 24.65 11.74 4.50
C GLU A 60 24.97 13.10 3.86
N ASP A 61 23.95 13.83 3.41
CA ASP A 61 24.10 15.13 2.76
C ASP A 61 23.90 16.29 3.76
N THR A 62 25.01 16.74 4.35
CA THR A 62 25.01 17.80 5.38
C THR A 62 24.67 19.17 4.80
N ASP A 63 25.13 19.47 3.58
CA ASP A 63 24.84 20.73 2.90
C ASP A 63 23.34 20.87 2.62
N LEU A 64 22.70 19.79 2.18
CA LEU A 64 21.25 19.74 1.97
C LEU A 64 20.46 19.87 3.28
N GLN A 65 20.96 19.30 4.38
CA GLN A 65 20.37 19.47 5.72
C GLN A 65 20.39 20.93 6.16
N GLU A 66 21.55 21.59 6.07
CA GLU A 66 21.70 23.00 6.45
C GLU A 66 20.78 23.91 5.62
N LEU A 67 20.69 23.68 4.30
CA LEU A 67 19.78 24.43 3.43
C LEU A 67 18.30 24.20 3.79
N THR A 68 17.93 22.98 4.16
CA THR A 68 16.55 22.63 4.56
C THR A 68 16.19 23.29 5.89
N GLU A 69 17.12 23.35 6.84
CA GLU A 69 16.94 24.02 8.13
C GLU A 69 16.79 25.54 7.98
N LEU A 70 17.61 26.17 7.13
CA LEU A 70 17.50 27.60 6.82
C LEU A 70 16.15 27.95 6.15
N GLY A 71 15.66 27.09 5.26
CA GLY A 71 14.35 27.27 4.61
C GLY A 71 13.16 27.13 5.57
N LEU A 72 13.30 26.37 6.66
CA LEU A 72 12.26 26.25 7.69
C LEU A 72 12.11 27.52 8.53
N GLU A 73 13.19 28.29 8.71
CA GLU A 73 13.14 29.56 9.44
C GLU A 73 12.35 30.64 8.70
N GLU A 74 12.34 30.62 7.36
CA GLU A 74 11.58 31.55 6.53
C GLU A 74 10.14 31.10 6.25
N TRP A 75 9.76 29.89 6.65
CA TRP A 75 8.40 29.39 6.44
C TRP A 75 7.41 30.10 7.38
N PRO A 76 6.28 30.64 6.87
CA PRO A 76 5.28 31.25 7.73
C PRO A 76 4.73 30.22 8.71
N LYS A 77 4.95 30.44 10.00
CA LYS A 77 4.39 29.61 11.07
C LYS A 77 2.86 29.71 11.00
N LEU A 78 2.21 28.55 10.85
CA LEU A 78 0.74 28.39 10.84
C LEU A 78 0.11 28.82 12.17
#